data_AF-A0A7L5DUV5-F1
#
_entry.id   AF-A0A7L5DUV5-F1
#
_cell.length_a   1.000
_cell.length_b   1.000
_cell.length_c   1.000
_cell.angle_alpha   90.00
_cell.angle_beta   90.00
_cell.angle_gamma   90.00
#
_symmetry.space_group_name_H-M   'P 1'
#
loop_
_entity.id
_entity.type
_entity.pdbx_description
1 polymer ?
#
loop_
_entity_poly.entity_id
_entity_poly.type
_entity_poly.pdbx_seq_one_letter_code
_entity_poly.pdbx_strand_id
1 'polypeptide(L)'
;MHTFMCALSLTLCVFLTRQSFGQYGGYGGGYGGYGGRMGGMGSQMGQMSTPRASIPNIAGDMANKETKWLKENLALTKDQAKEVKNLNNEYAKVQQDAIKDIVGTNTSGRPSPETIKQIRESMLMFNEEKEDKLKTILTPEQWTQYQSKKEAMQKEIGGYRPPAPKSMRPDSTGH
;
A
#
# COMPACT_ATOMS: atom_id res chain seq x y z
N MET A 1 -10.77 -38.17 -8.48
CA MET A 1 -11.55 -37.47 -7.43
C MET A 1 -10.70 -36.44 -6.68
N HIS A 2 -10.10 -35.46 -7.38
CA HIS A 2 -9.33 -34.37 -6.76
C HIS A 2 -9.77 -32.98 -7.26
N THR A 3 -10.77 -32.93 -8.14
CA THR A 3 -11.33 -31.72 -8.74
C THR A 3 -12.57 -31.18 -8.00
N PHE A 4 -13.07 -31.88 -6.99
CA PHE A 4 -14.23 -31.42 -6.20
C PHE A 4 -13.86 -30.76 -4.85
N MET A 5 -12.58 -30.78 -4.45
CA MET A 5 -12.17 -30.26 -3.13
C MET A 5 -11.68 -28.80 -3.17
N CYS A 6 -11.29 -28.27 -4.33
CA CYS A 6 -10.86 -26.87 -4.47
C CYS A 6 -12.02 -25.88 -4.65
N ALA A 7 -13.21 -26.34 -5.05
CA ALA A 7 -14.40 -25.49 -5.20
C ALA A 7 -15.07 -25.15 -3.86
N LEU A 8 -14.72 -25.85 -2.77
CA LEU A 8 -15.27 -25.58 -1.43
C LEU A 8 -14.47 -24.54 -0.64
N SER A 9 -13.24 -24.23 -1.07
CA SER A 9 -12.35 -23.25 -0.40
C SER A 9 -12.64 -21.80 -0.79
N LEU A 10 -13.34 -21.56 -1.91
CA LEU A 10 -13.70 -20.21 -2.37
C LEU A 10 -15.03 -19.70 -1.79
N THR A 11 -15.83 -20.58 -1.18
CA THR A 11 -17.13 -20.22 -0.58
C THR A 11 -17.06 -19.99 0.94
N LEU A 12 -15.97 -20.39 1.60
CA LEU A 12 -15.81 -20.22 3.06
C LEU A 12 -15.36 -18.80 3.47
N CYS A 13 -14.77 -18.01 2.57
CA CYS A 13 -14.28 -16.67 2.89
C CYS A 13 -15.34 -15.55 2.83
N VAL A 14 -16.57 -15.85 2.35
CA VAL A 14 -17.66 -14.86 2.29
C VAL A 14 -18.66 -15.00 3.45
N PHE A 15 -18.61 -16.09 4.24
CA PHE A 15 -19.47 -16.28 5.41
C PHE A 15 -18.88 -15.81 6.75
N LEU A 16 -17.57 -15.51 6.82
CA LEU A 16 -16.91 -15.10 8.08
C LEU A 16 -16.97 -13.60 8.40
N THR A 17 -17.58 -12.76 7.55
CA THR A 17 -17.74 -11.32 7.83
C THR A 17 -19.08 -10.94 8.45
N ARG A 18 -19.91 -11.90 8.85
CA ARG A 18 -21.23 -11.67 9.49
C ARG A 18 -21.31 -11.94 11.01
N GLN A 19 -20.19 -12.16 11.70
CA GLN A 19 -20.16 -12.53 13.13
C GLN A 19 -19.12 -11.76 13.97
N SER A 20 -18.95 -10.45 13.75
CA SER A 20 -18.10 -9.62 14.62
C SER A 20 -18.62 -8.19 14.78
N PHE A 21 -19.81 -8.05 15.38
CA PHE A 21 -20.17 -6.87 16.18
C PHE A 21 -20.80 -7.37 17.48
N GLY A 22 -19.94 -7.68 18.43
CA GLY A 22 -20.25 -8.08 19.79
C GLY A 22 -19.14 -7.61 20.73
N GLN A 23 -19.07 -6.30 20.98
CA GLN A 23 -18.56 -5.74 22.24
C GLN A 23 -19.80 -5.11 22.88
N TYR A 24 -20.41 -5.67 23.92
CA TYR A 24 -19.86 -5.94 25.26
C TYR A 24 -19.13 -4.71 25.81
N GLY A 25 -19.90 -3.83 26.45
CA GLY A 25 -19.41 -2.61 27.09
C GLY A 25 -20.52 -1.58 27.33
N GLY A 26 -21.63 -1.99 27.96
CA GLY A 26 -22.77 -1.12 28.24
C GLY A 26 -23.30 -1.32 29.65
N TYR A 27 -22.44 -1.09 30.65
CA TYR A 27 -22.85 -0.91 32.03
C TYR A 27 -23.19 0.57 32.21
N GLY A 28 -24.48 0.88 32.32
CA GLY A 28 -24.95 2.26 32.43
C GLY A 28 -26.46 2.31 32.51
N GLY A 29 -27.01 1.76 33.61
CA GLY A 29 -28.39 1.99 33.98
C GLY A 29 -28.64 3.47 34.24
N GLY A 30 -29.69 4.01 33.62
CA GLY A 30 -30.13 5.39 33.82
C GLY A 30 -31.58 5.53 33.41
N TYR A 31 -32.47 5.37 34.38
CA TYR A 31 -33.90 5.67 34.32
C TYR A 31 -34.14 7.18 34.13
N GLY A 32 -35.17 7.54 33.37
CA GLY A 32 -35.74 8.90 33.31
C GLY A 32 -35.56 9.57 31.94
N GLY A 33 -36.56 10.18 31.31
CA GLY A 33 -37.87 10.58 31.77
C GLY A 33 -38.59 11.32 30.62
N TYR A 34 -39.89 11.47 30.81
CA TYR A 34 -40.91 12.06 29.94
C TYR A 34 -40.62 13.44 29.34
N GLY A 35 -41.25 13.70 28.18
CA GLY A 35 -41.62 15.03 27.66
C GLY A 35 -40.62 15.58 26.65
N GLY A 36 -40.98 15.99 25.43
CA GLY A 36 -42.18 16.68 24.95
C GLY A 36 -41.72 17.88 24.11
N ARG A 37 -42.60 18.38 23.24
CA ARG A 37 -42.53 19.63 22.44
C ARG A 37 -41.82 19.62 21.07
N MET A 38 -42.69 19.73 20.07
CA MET A 38 -42.53 20.49 18.82
C MET A 38 -41.84 21.85 18.97
N GLY A 39 -41.17 22.26 17.90
CA GLY A 39 -41.11 23.66 17.46
C GLY A 39 -39.69 24.18 17.24
N GLY A 40 -39.40 24.68 16.04
CA GLY A 40 -38.25 25.56 15.85
C GLY A 40 -37.51 25.40 14.53
N MET A 41 -38.08 25.98 13.49
CA MET A 41 -37.40 26.34 12.25
C MET A 41 -36.22 27.29 12.59
N GLY A 42 -35.00 26.93 12.21
CA GLY A 42 -33.80 27.70 12.53
C GLY A 42 -32.63 27.31 11.64
N SER A 43 -32.65 27.81 10.42
CA SER A 43 -31.59 27.69 9.41
C SER A 43 -30.26 28.23 9.93
N GLN A 44 -29.40 27.34 10.42
CA GLN A 44 -27.97 27.62 10.56
C GLN A 44 -27.18 26.32 10.45
N MET A 45 -27.24 25.70 9.27
CA MET A 45 -26.23 24.71 8.88
C MET A 45 -24.92 25.47 8.65
N GLY A 46 -24.16 25.66 9.73
CA GLY A 46 -22.73 25.87 9.66
C GLY A 46 -22.13 24.75 8.83
N GLN A 47 -21.49 25.15 7.74
CA GLN A 47 -20.82 24.31 6.77
C GLN A 47 -19.75 23.47 7.50
N MET A 48 -20.14 22.28 7.95
CA MET A 48 -19.24 21.31 8.57
C MET A 48 -18.27 20.90 7.48
N SER A 49 -17.09 21.50 7.49
CA SER A 49 -15.98 21.13 6.63
C SER A 49 -15.62 19.70 7.02
N THR A 50 -16.08 18.74 6.24
CA THR A 50 -15.66 17.34 6.39
C THR A 50 -14.13 17.33 6.29
N PRO A 51 -13.41 16.74 7.27
CA PRO A 51 -11.97 16.63 7.17
C PRO A 51 -11.64 15.91 5.87
N ARG A 52 -10.93 16.58 4.95
CA ARG A 52 -10.38 15.93 3.75
C ARG A 52 -9.56 14.76 4.25
N ALA A 53 -10.01 13.53 4.00
CA ALA A 53 -9.27 12.33 4.39
C ALA A 53 -7.86 12.44 3.79
N SER A 54 -6.86 12.66 4.63
CA SER A 54 -5.47 12.74 4.20
C SER A 54 -5.04 11.36 3.74
N ILE A 55 -4.59 11.24 2.49
CA ILE A 55 -3.98 9.98 2.03
C ILE A 55 -2.75 9.70 2.90
N PRO A 56 -2.68 8.53 3.57
CA PRO A 56 -1.53 8.18 4.40
C PRO A 56 -0.22 8.20 3.59
N ASN A 57 0.91 8.55 4.23
CA ASN A 57 2.22 8.63 3.60
C ASN A 57 2.88 7.24 3.43
N ILE A 58 2.16 6.33 2.77
CA ILE A 58 2.56 4.92 2.62
C ILE A 58 3.92 4.82 1.90
N ALA A 59 4.14 5.62 0.86
CA ALA A 59 5.38 5.58 0.11
C ALA A 59 6.59 6.07 0.92
N GLY A 60 6.41 7.13 1.71
CA GLY A 60 7.46 7.63 2.60
C GLY A 60 7.85 6.63 3.68
N ASP A 61 6.86 5.95 4.27
CA ASP A 61 7.11 4.90 5.27
C ASP A 61 7.87 3.72 4.67
N MET A 62 7.54 3.31 3.43
CA MET A 62 8.26 2.27 2.71
C MET A 62 9.71 2.67 2.41
N ALA A 63 9.94 3.90 1.92
CA ALA A 63 11.29 4.40 1.66
C ALA A 63 12.16 4.39 2.93
N ASN A 64 11.59 4.79 4.08
CA ASN A 64 12.30 4.75 5.36
C ASN A 64 12.68 3.32 5.77
N LYS A 65 11.74 2.37 5.63
CA LYS A 65 12.01 0.95 5.93
C LYS A 65 13.09 0.37 5.04
N GLU A 66 13.03 0.66 3.74
CA GLU A 66 14.03 0.20 2.78
C GLU A 66 15.41 0.80 3.07
N THR A 67 15.50 2.11 3.32
CA THR A 67 16.77 2.75 3.71
C THR A 67 17.32 2.15 5.00
N LYS A 68 16.48 1.89 6.00
CA LYS A 68 16.90 1.24 7.25
C LYS A 68 17.44 -0.17 6.96
N TRP A 69 16.71 -0.97 6.19
CA TRP A 69 17.10 -2.32 5.85
C TRP A 69 18.46 -2.35 5.11
N LEU A 70 18.65 -1.48 4.12
CA LEU A 70 19.90 -1.39 3.35
C LEU A 70 21.08 -1.02 4.24
N LYS A 71 20.90 -0.07 5.17
CA LYS A 71 21.93 0.30 6.15
C LYS A 71 22.33 -0.86 7.05
N GLU A 72 21.36 -1.61 7.54
CA GLU A 72 21.58 -2.73 8.48
C GLU A 72 22.20 -3.95 7.79
N ASN A 73 21.93 -4.15 6.50
CA ASN A 73 22.31 -5.38 5.79
C ASN A 73 23.52 -5.27 4.86
N LEU A 74 23.85 -4.07 4.38
CA LEU A 74 24.89 -3.87 3.35
C LEU A 74 26.12 -3.10 3.86
N ALA A 75 26.17 -2.78 5.17
CA ALA A 75 27.27 -2.02 5.77
C ALA A 75 27.62 -0.75 4.98
N LEU A 76 26.60 0.05 4.65
CA LEU A 76 26.77 1.26 3.85
C LEU A 76 27.70 2.26 4.53
N THR A 77 28.55 2.93 3.74
CA THR A 77 29.26 4.12 4.22
C THR A 77 28.27 5.24 4.54
N LYS A 78 28.73 6.27 5.26
CA LYS A 78 27.90 7.43 5.60
C LYS A 78 27.37 8.14 4.34
N ASP A 79 28.22 8.25 3.32
CA ASP A 79 27.87 8.92 2.06
C ASP A 79 26.89 8.06 1.24
N GLN A 80 27.15 6.76 1.12
CA GLN A 80 26.21 5.82 0.48
C GLN A 80 24.85 5.84 1.18
N ALA A 81 24.81 5.81 2.52
CA ALA A 81 23.57 5.85 3.26
C ALA A 81 22.77 7.14 3.03
N LYS A 82 23.46 8.28 2.82
CA LYS A 82 22.83 9.56 2.47
C LYS A 82 22.25 9.52 1.05
N GLU A 83 23.00 9.00 0.08
CA GLU A 83 22.56 8.88 -1.31
C GLU A 83 21.39 7.90 -1.45
N VAL A 84 21.46 6.73 -0.82
CA VAL A 84 20.35 5.76 -0.76
C VAL A 84 19.09 6.39 -0.15
N LYS A 85 19.23 7.15 0.93
CA LYS A 85 18.09 7.87 1.54
C LYS A 85 17.48 8.87 0.56
N ASN A 86 18.30 9.64 -0.15
CA ASN A 86 17.81 10.60 -1.13
C ASN A 86 17.09 9.90 -2.28
N LEU A 87 17.69 8.85 -2.85
CA LEU A 87 17.12 8.04 -3.91
C LEU A 87 15.76 7.44 -3.51
N ASN A 88 15.68 6.83 -2.32
CA ASN A 88 14.43 6.25 -1.83
C ASN A 88 13.34 7.30 -1.59
N ASN A 89 13.70 8.49 -1.10
CA ASN A 89 12.76 9.59 -0.92
C ASN A 89 12.26 10.17 -2.23
N GLU A 90 13.12 10.27 -3.26
CA GLU A 90 12.71 10.66 -4.61
C GLU A 90 11.71 9.66 -5.19
N TYR A 91 12.04 8.37 -5.12
CA TYR A 91 11.14 7.32 -5.57
C TYR A 91 9.81 7.31 -4.80
N ALA A 92 9.84 7.52 -3.48
CA ALA A 92 8.64 7.62 -2.66
C ALA A 92 7.72 8.78 -3.06
N LYS A 93 8.28 9.94 -3.45
CA LYS A 93 7.46 11.06 -3.94
C LYS A 93 6.68 10.67 -5.19
N VAL A 94 7.37 10.08 -6.17
CA VAL A 94 6.76 9.61 -7.42
C VAL A 94 5.69 8.55 -7.13
N GLN A 95 5.98 7.59 -6.26
CA GLN A 95 5.04 6.56 -5.86
C GLN A 95 3.83 7.13 -5.11
N GLN A 96 4.02 8.10 -4.24
CA GLN A 96 2.94 8.75 -3.50
C GLN A 96 2.02 9.54 -4.44
N ASP A 97 2.58 10.21 -5.45
CA ASP A 97 1.79 10.94 -6.44
C ASP A 97 0.99 9.98 -7.33
N ALA A 98 1.59 8.86 -7.76
CA ALA A 98 0.86 7.79 -8.44
C ALA A 98 -0.28 7.19 -7.59
N ILE A 99 -0.08 7.04 -6.27
CA ILE A 99 -1.14 6.61 -5.36
C ILE A 99 -2.27 7.65 -5.30
N LYS A 100 -1.95 8.94 -5.20
CA LYS A 100 -2.96 10.02 -5.20
C LYS A 100 -3.77 10.02 -6.49
N ASP A 101 -3.11 9.79 -7.64
CA ASP A 101 -3.77 9.71 -8.95
C ASP A 101 -4.73 8.52 -9.02
N ILE A 102 -4.34 7.35 -8.51
CA ILE A 102 -5.18 6.14 -8.50
C ILE A 102 -6.36 6.26 -7.51
N VAL A 103 -6.12 6.82 -6.33
CA VAL A 103 -7.12 6.93 -5.26
C VAL A 103 -8.08 8.11 -5.50
N GLY A 104 -7.71 9.05 -6.38
CA GLY A 104 -8.58 10.13 -6.84
C GLY A 104 -8.87 11.15 -5.73
N THR A 105 -7.92 12.05 -5.45
CA THR A 105 -8.12 13.12 -4.46
C THR A 105 -8.98 14.30 -4.92
N ASN A 106 -9.39 14.32 -6.20
CA ASN A 106 -10.12 15.42 -6.81
C ASN A 106 -11.38 14.85 -7.49
N THR A 107 -12.54 14.94 -6.83
CA THR A 107 -13.92 15.05 -7.38
C THR A 107 -14.44 14.11 -8.49
N SER A 108 -13.62 13.27 -9.12
CA SER A 108 -13.91 12.61 -10.41
C SER A 108 -13.92 11.08 -10.34
N GLY A 109 -13.89 10.50 -9.14
CA GLY A 109 -13.90 9.05 -8.94
C GLY A 109 -12.57 8.36 -9.30
N ARG A 110 -12.58 7.02 -9.25
CA ARG A 110 -11.43 6.16 -9.57
C ARG A 110 -11.06 6.28 -11.06
N PRO A 111 -9.76 6.38 -11.43
CA PRO A 111 -9.36 6.45 -12.84
C PRO A 111 -9.78 5.22 -13.65
N SER A 112 -9.80 5.37 -14.98
CA SER A 112 -10.09 4.27 -15.90
C SER A 112 -9.06 3.13 -15.76
N PRO A 113 -9.42 1.88 -16.11
CA PRO A 113 -8.47 0.76 -16.12
C PRO A 113 -7.23 1.02 -16.98
N GLU A 114 -7.37 1.77 -18.08
CA GLU A 114 -6.27 2.13 -18.97
C GLU A 114 -5.32 3.12 -18.31
N THR A 115 -5.84 4.15 -17.63
CA THR A 115 -5.03 5.09 -16.85
C THR A 115 -4.31 4.37 -15.71
N ILE A 116 -4.98 3.44 -15.02
CA ILE A 116 -4.34 2.62 -13.98
C ILE A 116 -3.21 1.76 -14.57
N LYS A 117 -3.40 1.21 -15.77
CA LYS A 117 -2.36 0.44 -16.46
C LYS A 117 -1.15 1.33 -16.80
N GLN A 118 -1.37 2.51 -17.37
CA GLN A 118 -0.29 3.47 -17.68
C GLN A 118 0.49 3.85 -16.41
N ILE A 119 -0.21 4.17 -15.32
CA ILE A 119 0.44 4.48 -14.03
C ILE A 119 1.31 3.31 -13.55
N ARG A 120 0.82 2.06 -13.67
CA ARG A 120 1.61 0.87 -13.30
C ARG A 120 2.85 0.69 -14.18
N GLU A 121 2.73 0.91 -15.48
CA GLU A 121 3.84 0.83 -16.42
C GLU A 121 4.88 1.90 -16.12
N SER A 122 4.46 3.14 -15.86
CA SER A 122 5.37 4.21 -15.41
C SER A 122 6.06 3.85 -14.10
N MET A 123 5.34 3.29 -13.12
CA MET A 123 5.93 2.88 -11.84
C MET A 123 6.95 1.75 -11.98
N LEU A 124 6.79 0.86 -12.96
CA LEU A 124 7.78 -0.16 -13.30
C LEU A 124 9.06 0.48 -13.84
N MET A 125 8.95 1.40 -14.80
CA MET A 125 10.11 2.12 -15.33
C MET A 125 10.85 2.89 -14.24
N PHE A 126 10.12 3.63 -13.38
CA PHE A 126 10.75 4.34 -12.27
C PHE A 126 11.43 3.40 -11.26
N ASN A 127 10.90 2.18 -11.09
CA ASN A 127 11.55 1.18 -10.24
C ASN A 127 12.85 0.68 -10.86
N GLU A 128 12.88 0.46 -12.18
CA GLU A 128 14.10 0.09 -12.90
C GLU A 128 15.16 1.20 -12.82
N GLU A 129 14.78 2.46 -13.07
CA GLU A 129 15.68 3.61 -12.93
C GLU A 129 16.25 3.73 -11.50
N LYS A 130 15.42 3.46 -10.49
CA LYS A 130 15.87 3.44 -9.09
C LYS A 130 16.90 2.34 -8.86
N GLU A 131 16.68 1.14 -9.40
CA GLU A 131 17.63 0.03 -9.29
C GLU A 131 18.96 0.34 -9.96
N ASP A 132 18.94 0.95 -11.15
CA ASP A 132 20.14 1.36 -11.86
C ASP A 132 20.92 2.41 -11.05
N LYS A 133 20.24 3.43 -10.51
CA LYS A 133 20.87 4.42 -9.63
C LYS A 133 21.42 3.77 -8.36
N LEU A 134 20.68 2.87 -7.73
CA LEU A 134 21.13 2.16 -6.52
C LEU A 134 22.41 1.37 -6.79
N LYS A 135 22.50 0.70 -7.94
CA LYS A 135 23.70 -0.03 -8.36
C LYS A 135 24.94 0.87 -8.47
N THR A 136 24.78 2.13 -8.87
CA THR A 136 25.92 3.08 -8.94
C THR A 136 26.40 3.56 -7.58
N ILE A 137 25.51 3.56 -6.57
CA ILE A 137 25.83 3.98 -5.19
C ILE A 137 26.54 2.84 -4.44
N LEU A 138 26.14 1.60 -4.69
CA LEU A 138 26.66 0.41 -4.00
C LEU A 138 27.96 -0.10 -4.63
N THR A 139 28.82 -0.72 -3.82
CA THR A 139 29.95 -1.49 -4.38
C THR A 139 29.45 -2.76 -5.08
N PRO A 140 30.24 -3.39 -5.95
CA PRO A 140 29.87 -4.66 -6.58
C PRO A 140 29.48 -5.77 -5.58
N GLU A 141 30.16 -5.84 -4.44
CA GLU A 141 29.90 -6.81 -3.37
C GLU A 141 28.57 -6.51 -2.68
N GLN A 142 28.32 -5.23 -2.33
CA GLN A 142 27.06 -4.78 -1.75
C GLN A 142 25.89 -4.99 -2.71
N TRP A 143 26.09 -4.76 -4.01
CA TRP A 143 25.07 -5.00 -5.03
C TRP A 143 24.71 -6.49 -5.14
N THR A 144 25.72 -7.36 -5.15
CA THR A 144 25.51 -8.82 -5.12
C THR A 144 24.71 -9.24 -3.89
N GLN A 145 25.08 -8.73 -2.72
CA GLN A 145 24.39 -9.03 -1.47
C GLN A 145 22.95 -8.50 -1.48
N TYR A 146 22.73 -7.28 -1.98
CA TYR A 146 21.41 -6.68 -2.17
C TYR A 146 20.53 -7.58 -3.03
N GLN A 147 20.99 -7.97 -4.23
CA GLN A 147 20.22 -8.83 -5.14
C GLN A 147 19.83 -10.17 -4.48
N SER A 148 20.75 -10.79 -3.74
CA SER A 148 20.49 -12.08 -3.05
C SER A 148 19.40 -11.99 -1.96
N LYS A 149 19.21 -10.81 -1.37
CA LYS A 149 18.29 -10.58 -0.25
C LYS A 149 17.07 -9.76 -0.63
N LYS A 150 17.01 -9.23 -1.86
CA LYS A 150 15.99 -8.29 -2.32
C LYS A 150 14.57 -8.80 -2.12
N GLU A 151 14.31 -10.07 -2.45
CA GLU A 151 12.98 -10.65 -2.26
C GLU A 151 12.58 -10.73 -0.78
N ALA A 152 13.51 -11.11 0.09
CA ALA A 152 13.27 -11.16 1.53
C ALA A 152 13.01 -9.76 2.09
N MET A 153 13.81 -8.77 1.68
CA MET A 153 13.59 -7.36 2.01
C MET A 153 12.20 -6.91 1.58
N GLN A 154 11.80 -7.15 0.33
CA GLN A 154 10.48 -6.74 -0.18
C GLN A 154 9.32 -7.32 0.62
N LYS A 155 9.45 -8.58 1.06
CA LYS A 155 8.46 -9.25 1.93
C LYS A 155 8.40 -8.60 3.32
N GLU A 156 9.54 -8.21 3.87
CA GLU A 156 9.64 -7.59 5.20
C GLU A 156 9.11 -6.15 5.21
N ILE A 157 9.48 -5.34 4.22
CA ILE A 157 9.09 -3.92 4.16
C ILE A 157 7.64 -3.72 3.73
N GLY A 158 7.01 -4.74 3.15
CA GLY A 158 5.63 -4.71 2.66
C GLY A 158 5.46 -3.99 1.33
N GLY A 159 6.50 -4.01 0.47
CA GLY A 159 6.55 -3.26 -0.77
C GLY A 159 5.58 -3.75 -1.86
N TYR A 160 5.25 -2.85 -2.79
CA TYR A 160 4.56 -3.20 -4.03
C TYR A 160 5.34 -4.29 -4.78
N ARG A 161 4.71 -5.46 -4.98
CA ARG A 161 5.19 -6.52 -5.87
C ARG A 161 4.58 -6.28 -7.26
N PRO A 162 5.36 -5.82 -8.26
CA PRO A 162 4.87 -5.94 -9.63
C PRO A 162 4.63 -7.42 -9.93
N PRO A 163 3.56 -7.77 -10.66
CA PRO A 163 3.36 -9.14 -11.08
C PRO A 163 4.59 -9.62 -11.86
N ALA A 164 5.05 -10.84 -11.59
CA ALA A 164 6.20 -11.42 -12.28
C ALA A 164 6.03 -11.33 -13.81
N PRO A 165 7.11 -11.07 -14.57
CA PRO A 165 7.09 -11.11 -16.03
C PRO A 165 6.49 -12.44 -16.51
N LYS A 166 5.63 -12.39 -17.54
CA LYS A 166 4.95 -13.60 -18.06
C LYS A 166 5.91 -14.71 -18.52
N SER A 167 7.19 -14.41 -18.75
CA SER A 167 8.23 -15.37 -19.16
C SER A 167 8.71 -16.32 -18.05
N MET A 168 8.34 -16.09 -16.77
CA MET A 168 8.64 -17.01 -15.66
C MET A 168 7.44 -17.86 -15.22
N ARG A 169 6.33 -17.83 -15.97
CA ARG A 169 5.31 -18.88 -15.81
C ARG A 169 5.82 -20.07 -16.61
N PRO A 170 6.13 -21.23 -16.00
CA PRO A 170 6.29 -22.45 -16.78
C PRO A 170 5.01 -22.59 -17.59
N ASP A 171 5.16 -22.60 -18.91
CA ASP A 171 4.07 -22.72 -19.84
C ASP A 171 3.32 -24.01 -19.48
N SER A 172 2.13 -23.87 -18.92
CA SER A 172 1.24 -25.02 -18.73
C SER A 172 0.56 -25.32 -20.05
N THR A 173 1.36 -25.52 -21.10
CA THR A 173 0.96 -26.28 -22.28
C THR A 173 1.31 -27.73 -21.98
N GLY A 174 0.36 -28.43 -21.36
CA GLY A 174 0.47 -29.83 -20.99
C GLY A 174 -0.87 -30.54 -21.10
N HIS A 175 -1.19 -30.89 -22.36
CA HIS A 175 -2.25 -31.78 -22.87
C HIS A 175 -3.69 -31.27 -22.90
#